data_AF-A8IF42-F1
#
_entry.id   AF-A8IF42-F1
#
_cell.length_a   1.000
_cell.length_b   1.000
_cell.length_c   1.000
_cell.angle_alpha   90.00
_cell.angle_beta   90.00
_cell.angle_gamma   90.00
#
_symmetry.space_group_name_H-M   'P 1'
#
loop_
_entity.id
_entity.type
_entity.pdbx_description
1 polymer ?
#
loop_
_entity_poly.entity_id
_entity_poly.type
_entity_poly.pdbx_seq_one_letter_code
_entity_poly.pdbx_strand_id
1 'polypeptide(L)'
;MLDNVDAAETSNNGNAGFDPGTNHNFLSDCAATILERYARAKSATKSSLEDLRVVGERLNEAKEVLVGQKGAFGQWCEAQNFPFDKTWRARLMKLAANWSAIMEAVEALPEDKRKWSVDGVLAIWQAAERAKNEPEGDNAGEGAGEGGEKPQRQRKETEAERLRRQLAEALAEIERLRGEVEALKGVGSKAKTEEPKAKAKADPKAEAKVDAATKARARKVWGLYTKGATEGEKAAAKARLDEMAAKSGLPFDAFVAACGLA
;
A
#
# COMPACT_ATOMS: atom_id res chain seq x y z
N MET A 1 77.84 -8.28 11.22
CA MET A 1 77.21 -8.10 12.54
C MET A 1 76.30 -6.90 12.41
N LEU A 2 75.00 -7.11 12.61
CA LEU A 2 73.94 -6.14 12.33
C LEU A 2 73.83 -5.14 13.49
N ASP A 3 73.79 -3.85 13.15
CA ASP A 3 73.38 -2.75 14.02
C ASP A 3 71.86 -2.56 13.96
N ASN A 4 71.27 -2.41 15.16
CA ASN A 4 70.20 -1.51 15.61
C ASN A 4 69.05 -1.10 14.64
N VAL A 5 67.81 -1.13 15.13
CA VAL A 5 67.08 -0.02 15.79
C VAL A 5 65.60 -0.45 16.03
N ASP A 6 65.09 -0.09 17.21
CA ASP A 6 63.70 0.12 17.63
C ASP A 6 62.62 0.31 16.53
N ALA A 7 61.43 -0.24 16.77
CA ALA A 7 60.15 0.45 16.52
C ALA A 7 58.97 -0.23 17.24
N ALA A 8 58.65 0.35 18.40
CA ALA A 8 57.31 0.63 18.93
C ALA A 8 56.15 -0.30 18.56
N GLU A 9 55.67 -1.01 19.58
CA GLU A 9 54.28 -1.39 19.74
C GLU A 9 53.34 -0.20 19.44
N THR A 10 52.50 -0.36 18.41
CA THR A 10 51.26 0.38 18.32
C THR A 10 50.13 -0.63 18.27
N SER A 11 49.49 -0.84 19.42
CA SER A 11 48.15 -1.42 19.46
C SER A 11 47.20 -0.51 18.68
N ASN A 12 46.51 -1.04 17.67
CA ASN A 12 45.28 -0.42 17.18
C ASN A 12 44.21 -1.47 16.91
N ASN A 13 43.36 -1.62 17.93
CA ASN A 13 41.93 -1.93 17.91
C ASN A 13 41.26 -2.27 16.56
N GLY A 14 40.63 -3.45 16.55
CA GLY A 14 39.21 -3.57 16.23
C GLY A 14 38.79 -3.35 14.77
N ASN A 15 39.07 -4.31 13.90
CA ASN A 15 38.18 -4.57 12.77
C ASN A 15 38.04 -6.08 12.61
N ALA A 16 36.95 -6.63 13.15
CA ALA A 16 36.56 -8.01 12.89
C ALA A 16 36.49 -8.18 11.37
N GLY A 17 37.30 -9.11 10.86
CA GLY A 17 37.58 -9.29 9.46
C GLY A 17 36.33 -9.41 8.59
N PHE A 18 36.12 -8.42 7.73
CA PHE A 18 35.44 -8.66 6.47
C PHE A 18 36.49 -9.24 5.53
N ASP A 19 36.52 -10.58 5.41
CA ASP A 19 37.33 -11.25 4.40
C ASP A 19 36.54 -11.32 3.07
N PRO A 20 36.90 -10.50 2.06
CA PRO A 20 36.18 -10.47 0.80
C PRO A 20 36.36 -11.77 -0.01
N GLY A 21 37.42 -12.55 0.22
CA GLY A 21 37.70 -13.78 -0.54
C GLY A 21 36.78 -14.93 -0.17
N THR A 22 36.52 -15.11 1.13
CA THR A 22 35.70 -16.21 1.65
C THR A 22 34.22 -16.03 1.31
N ASN A 23 33.71 -14.80 1.33
CA ASN A 23 32.33 -14.48 0.96
C ASN A 23 32.07 -14.58 -0.56
N HIS A 24 33.09 -14.35 -1.38
CA HIS A 24 32.96 -14.45 -2.84
C HIS A 24 32.67 -15.89 -3.29
N ASN A 25 33.35 -16.88 -2.69
CA ASN A 25 33.10 -18.29 -2.99
C ASN A 25 31.69 -18.72 -2.55
N PHE A 26 31.28 -18.34 -1.34
CA PHE A 26 29.95 -18.64 -0.83
C PHE A 26 28.83 -18.07 -1.72
N LEU A 27 28.90 -16.79 -2.08
CA LEU A 27 27.88 -16.14 -2.91
C LEU A 27 27.81 -16.74 -4.33
N SER A 28 28.96 -17.19 -4.86
CA SER A 28 29.01 -17.93 -6.13
C SER A 28 28.33 -19.31 -6.00
N ASP A 29 28.58 -20.03 -4.91
CA ASP A 29 27.95 -21.34 -4.66
C ASP A 29 26.43 -21.22 -4.46
N CYS A 30 25.98 -20.17 -3.77
CA CYS A 30 24.56 -19.82 -3.66
C CYS A 30 23.96 -19.59 -5.05
N ALA A 31 24.61 -18.80 -5.90
CA ALA A 31 24.12 -18.51 -7.25
C ALA A 31 24.02 -19.77 -8.12
N ALA A 32 25.04 -20.63 -8.09
CA ALA A 32 25.05 -21.90 -8.81
C ALA A 32 23.89 -22.81 -8.36
N THR A 33 23.71 -22.95 -7.04
CA THR A 33 22.61 -23.75 -6.47
C THR A 33 21.24 -23.19 -6.87
N ILE A 34 21.07 -21.87 -6.85
CA ILE A 34 19.83 -21.20 -7.25
C ILE A 34 19.48 -21.54 -8.69
N LEU A 35 20.44 -21.37 -9.62
CA LEU A 35 20.21 -21.64 -11.04
C LEU A 35 19.88 -23.11 -11.30
N GLU A 36 20.62 -24.03 -10.67
CA GLU A 36 20.39 -25.46 -10.79
C GLU A 36 18.99 -25.87 -10.30
N ARG A 37 18.62 -25.46 -9.08
CA ARG A 37 17.33 -25.81 -8.46
C ARG A 37 16.16 -25.18 -9.19
N TYR A 38 16.30 -23.92 -9.61
CA TYR A 38 15.28 -23.25 -10.39
C TYR A 38 15.05 -23.94 -11.74
N ALA A 39 16.11 -24.41 -12.40
CA ALA A 39 15.99 -25.15 -13.65
C ALA A 39 15.29 -26.51 -13.50
N ARG A 40 15.34 -27.14 -12.32
CA ARG A 40 14.64 -28.40 -12.00
C ARG A 40 13.15 -28.19 -11.70
N ALA A 41 12.78 -27.03 -11.17
CA ALA A 41 11.42 -26.68 -10.79
C ALA A 41 10.51 -26.35 -12.00
N LYS A 42 10.15 -27.36 -12.80
CA LYS A 42 9.38 -27.19 -14.05
C LYS A 42 7.87 -27.44 -13.93
N SER A 43 7.38 -27.86 -12.76
CA SER A 43 5.99 -28.32 -12.61
C SER A 43 5.35 -27.83 -11.31
N ALA A 44 4.01 -27.78 -11.24
CA ALA A 44 3.29 -27.51 -10.00
C ALA A 44 3.16 -28.79 -9.17
N THR A 45 4.29 -29.29 -8.66
CA THR A 45 4.37 -30.49 -7.82
C THR A 45 5.05 -30.17 -6.49
N LYS A 46 4.82 -31.01 -5.46
CA LYS A 46 5.48 -30.87 -4.16
C LYS A 46 7.01 -30.85 -4.29
N SER A 47 7.57 -31.72 -5.12
CA SER A 47 9.02 -31.78 -5.38
C SER A 47 9.55 -30.49 -6.04
N SER A 48 8.86 -29.94 -7.05
CA SER A 48 9.26 -28.65 -7.64
C SER A 48 9.14 -27.50 -6.62
N LEU A 49 8.18 -27.56 -5.70
CA LEU A 49 8.03 -26.57 -4.63
C LEU A 49 9.18 -26.66 -3.61
N GLU A 50 9.65 -27.87 -3.29
CA GLU A 50 10.83 -28.08 -2.43
C GLU A 50 12.12 -27.54 -3.09
N ASP A 51 12.29 -27.72 -4.40
CA ASP A 51 13.39 -27.09 -5.14
C ASP A 51 13.31 -25.56 -5.07
N LEU A 52 12.12 -24.98 -5.23
CA LEU A 52 11.89 -23.54 -5.09
C LEU A 52 12.07 -23.03 -3.65
N ARG A 53 11.79 -23.86 -2.64
CA ARG A 53 12.12 -23.58 -1.24
C ARG A 53 13.64 -23.46 -1.06
N VAL A 54 14.41 -24.42 -1.60
CA VAL A 54 15.88 -24.37 -1.54
C VAL A 54 16.42 -23.11 -2.23
N VAL A 55 15.84 -22.70 -3.36
CA VAL A 55 16.17 -21.40 -3.99
C VAL A 55 15.94 -20.25 -3.01
N GLY A 56 14.78 -20.23 -2.34
CA GLY A 56 14.46 -19.23 -1.32
C GLY A 56 15.42 -19.20 -0.13
N GLU A 57 15.89 -20.37 0.32
CA GLU A 57 16.89 -20.50 1.39
C GLU A 57 18.22 -19.87 0.99
N ARG A 58 18.74 -20.21 -0.19
CA ARG A 58 19.98 -19.61 -0.70
C ARG A 58 19.88 -18.09 -0.91
N LEU A 59 18.71 -17.60 -1.31
CA LEU A 59 18.45 -16.15 -1.40
C LEU A 59 18.46 -15.49 -0.01
N ASN A 60 17.93 -16.15 1.02
CA ASN A 60 17.97 -15.63 2.40
C ASN A 60 19.41 -15.62 2.94
N GLU A 61 20.16 -16.70 2.77
CA GLU A 61 21.57 -16.78 3.21
C GLU A 61 22.44 -15.74 2.49
N ALA A 62 22.32 -15.62 1.17
CA ALA A 62 23.04 -14.60 0.41
C ALA A 62 22.67 -13.18 0.85
N LYS A 63 21.41 -12.95 1.21
CA LYS A 63 20.98 -11.67 1.76
C LYS A 63 21.61 -11.41 3.12
N GLU A 64 21.69 -12.40 4.00
CA GLU A 64 22.31 -12.29 5.33
C GLU A 64 23.78 -11.88 5.25
N VAL A 65 24.54 -12.51 4.34
CA VAL A 65 25.94 -12.13 4.05
C VAL A 65 26.06 -10.69 3.57
N LEU A 66 25.04 -10.16 2.91
CA LEU A 66 25.02 -8.81 2.31
C LEU A 66 24.26 -7.76 3.17
N VAL A 67 23.83 -8.08 4.41
CA VAL A 67 23.02 -7.19 5.26
C VAL A 67 23.68 -5.84 5.56
N GLY A 68 25.02 -5.77 5.55
CA GLY A 68 25.77 -4.56 5.86
C GLY A 68 25.80 -3.48 4.77
N GLN A 69 25.33 -3.77 3.55
CA GLN A 69 25.42 -2.85 2.42
C GLN A 69 24.06 -2.65 1.74
N LYS A 70 23.50 -1.46 1.90
CA LYS A 70 22.18 -1.12 1.35
C LYS A 70 22.19 -1.29 -0.18
N GLY A 71 21.34 -2.21 -0.66
CA GLY A 71 21.17 -2.48 -2.09
C GLY A 71 22.14 -3.52 -2.65
N ALA A 72 23.15 -3.99 -1.90
CA ALA A 72 24.13 -4.98 -2.37
C ALA A 72 23.46 -6.30 -2.77
N PHE A 73 22.50 -6.79 -1.99
CA PHE A 73 21.73 -7.99 -2.35
C PHE A 73 20.99 -7.85 -3.68
N GLY A 74 20.40 -6.69 -3.93
CA GLY A 74 19.72 -6.41 -5.20
C GLY A 74 20.70 -6.42 -6.36
N GLN A 75 21.81 -5.69 -6.23
CA GLN A 75 22.86 -5.62 -7.25
C GLN A 75 23.49 -6.99 -7.53
N TRP A 76 23.76 -7.79 -6.48
CA TRP A 76 24.26 -9.15 -6.63
C TRP A 76 23.27 -10.01 -7.42
N CYS A 77 21.98 -9.98 -7.12
CA CYS A 77 20.97 -10.72 -7.88
C CYS A 77 20.94 -10.31 -9.37
N GLU A 78 21.05 -9.01 -9.67
CA GLU A 78 21.10 -8.54 -11.06
C GLU A 78 22.39 -8.99 -11.76
N ALA A 79 23.53 -8.95 -11.07
CA ALA A 79 24.82 -9.40 -11.59
C ALA A 79 24.85 -10.91 -11.91
N GLN A 80 24.13 -11.71 -11.13
CA GLN A 80 23.99 -13.16 -11.39
C GLN A 80 22.98 -13.48 -12.50
N ASN A 81 22.23 -12.49 -13.01
CA ASN A 81 21.25 -12.62 -14.07
C ASN A 81 20.25 -13.78 -13.85
N PHE A 82 19.68 -13.85 -12.64
CA PHE A 82 18.70 -14.89 -12.33
C PHE A 82 17.48 -14.80 -13.27
N PRO A 83 16.88 -15.95 -13.66
CA PRO A 83 15.78 -15.99 -14.62
C PRO A 83 14.42 -15.56 -14.02
N PHE A 84 14.44 -14.71 -12.99
CA PHE A 84 13.25 -14.28 -12.27
C PHE A 84 13.39 -12.88 -11.67
N ASP A 85 12.25 -12.20 -11.54
CA ASP A 85 12.22 -10.81 -11.11
C ASP A 85 12.34 -10.62 -9.59
N LYS A 86 12.28 -9.36 -9.16
CA LYS A 86 12.33 -8.95 -7.75
C LYS A 86 11.14 -9.43 -6.93
N THR A 87 9.96 -9.48 -7.55
CA THR A 87 8.73 -9.95 -6.90
C THR A 87 8.84 -11.44 -6.61
N TRP A 88 9.37 -12.22 -7.56
CA TRP A 88 9.59 -13.64 -7.41
C TRP A 88 10.65 -13.96 -6.37
N ARG A 89 11.77 -13.22 -6.35
CA ARG A 89 12.76 -13.27 -5.25
C ARG A 89 12.09 -13.18 -3.88
N ALA A 90 11.25 -12.15 -3.69
CA ALA A 90 10.56 -11.94 -2.42
C ALA A 90 9.61 -13.09 -2.06
N ARG A 91 8.89 -13.65 -3.05
CA ARG A 91 7.99 -14.79 -2.82
C ARG A 91 8.74 -16.07 -2.47
N LEU A 92 9.85 -16.36 -3.14
CA LEU A 92 10.70 -17.53 -2.85
C LEU A 92 11.35 -17.44 -1.47
N MET A 93 11.90 -16.27 -1.13
CA MET A 93 12.44 -16.02 0.22
C MET A 93 11.37 -16.19 1.30
N LYS A 94 10.15 -15.70 1.04
CA LYS A 94 9.01 -15.84 1.95
C LYS A 94 8.54 -17.29 2.09
N LEU A 95 8.52 -18.03 0.99
CA LEU A 95 8.23 -19.47 0.96
C LEU A 95 9.20 -20.23 1.87
N ALA A 96 10.50 -20.00 1.72
CA ALA A 96 11.52 -20.62 2.55
C ALA A 96 11.39 -20.26 4.04
N ALA A 97 11.25 -18.97 4.35
CA ALA A 97 11.17 -18.48 5.72
C ALA A 97 9.97 -19.02 6.51
N ASN A 98 8.89 -19.42 5.83
CA ASN A 98 7.65 -19.88 6.46
C ASN A 98 7.31 -21.33 6.07
N TRP A 99 8.28 -22.10 5.59
CA TRP A 99 8.03 -23.41 4.97
C TRP A 99 7.18 -24.34 5.84
N SER A 100 7.55 -24.52 7.10
CA SER A 100 6.85 -25.42 8.02
C SER A 100 5.38 -25.01 8.22
N ALA A 101 5.14 -23.72 8.46
CA ALA A 101 3.77 -23.19 8.65
C ALA A 101 2.95 -23.25 7.36
N ILE A 102 3.59 -23.06 6.19
CA ILE A 102 2.95 -23.22 4.89
C ILE A 102 2.53 -24.67 4.67
N MET A 103 3.43 -25.63 4.92
CA MET A 103 3.14 -27.05 4.74
C MET A 103 2.07 -27.55 5.71
N GLU A 104 2.08 -27.11 6.97
CA GLU A 104 1.01 -27.37 7.93
C GLU A 104 -0.36 -26.92 7.40
N ALA A 105 -0.44 -25.69 6.90
CA ALA A 105 -1.69 -25.14 6.34
C ALA A 105 -2.15 -25.86 5.06
N VAL A 106 -1.21 -26.28 4.20
CA VAL A 106 -1.53 -27.03 2.98
C VAL A 106 -1.97 -28.45 3.29
N GLU A 107 -1.30 -29.13 4.22
CA GLU A 107 -1.60 -30.51 4.59
C GLU A 107 -2.90 -30.63 5.39
N ALA A 108 -3.30 -29.58 6.11
CA ALA A 108 -4.62 -29.48 6.74
C ALA A 108 -5.80 -29.45 5.75
N LEU A 109 -5.55 -29.15 4.46
CA LEU A 109 -6.58 -29.20 3.43
C LEU A 109 -6.72 -30.61 2.82
N PRO A 110 -7.93 -30.99 2.38
CA PRO A 110 -8.16 -32.14 1.51
C PRO A 110 -7.25 -32.13 0.28
N GLU A 111 -6.82 -33.31 -0.19
CA GLU A 111 -5.83 -33.44 -1.27
C GLU A 111 -6.24 -32.72 -2.56
N ASP A 112 -7.53 -32.75 -2.90
CA ASP A 112 -8.12 -32.09 -4.07
C ASP A 112 -8.05 -30.55 -4.00
N LYS A 113 -7.91 -29.99 -2.79
CA LYS A 113 -7.81 -28.54 -2.55
C LYS A 113 -6.37 -28.05 -2.41
N ARG A 114 -5.39 -28.96 -2.37
CA ARG A 114 -3.97 -28.61 -2.27
C ARG A 114 -3.50 -27.99 -3.59
N LYS A 115 -2.78 -26.87 -3.49
CA LYS A 115 -2.17 -26.20 -4.63
C LYS A 115 -0.67 -26.21 -4.47
N TRP A 116 0.05 -26.88 -5.38
CA TRP A 116 1.50 -27.04 -5.31
C TRP A 116 2.29 -25.96 -6.06
N SER A 117 1.65 -24.86 -6.44
CA SER A 117 2.34 -23.67 -6.94
C SER A 117 2.73 -22.75 -5.79
N VAL A 118 3.81 -21.98 -5.93
CA VAL A 118 4.28 -21.02 -4.91
C VAL A 118 3.17 -20.04 -4.51
N ASP A 119 2.45 -19.47 -5.48
CA ASP A 119 1.33 -18.56 -5.20
C ASP A 119 0.16 -19.29 -4.52
N GLY A 120 -0.09 -20.55 -4.89
CA GLY A 120 -1.12 -21.39 -4.30
C GLY A 120 -0.87 -21.67 -2.83
N VAL A 121 0.32 -22.17 -2.47
CA VAL A 121 0.68 -22.47 -1.08
C VAL A 121 0.76 -21.21 -0.22
N LEU A 122 1.27 -20.09 -0.76
CA LEU A 122 1.34 -18.83 -0.04
C LEU A 122 -0.06 -18.25 0.21
N ALA A 123 -1.02 -18.45 -0.70
CA ALA A 123 -2.40 -18.05 -0.50
C ALA A 123 -3.10 -18.91 0.57
N ILE A 124 -2.88 -20.22 0.57
CA ILE A 124 -3.42 -21.14 1.58
C ILE A 124 -2.92 -20.75 2.97
N TRP A 125 -1.60 -20.57 3.11
CA TRP A 125 -1.01 -20.14 4.37
C TRP A 125 -1.52 -18.77 4.83
N GLN A 126 -1.63 -17.79 3.93
CA GLN A 126 -2.19 -16.48 4.28
C GLN A 126 -3.66 -16.56 4.71
N ALA A 127 -4.46 -17.46 4.13
CA ALA A 127 -5.84 -17.69 4.56
C ALA A 127 -5.89 -18.34 5.95
N ALA A 128 -5.03 -19.33 6.21
CA ALA A 128 -4.92 -19.98 7.52
C ALA A 128 -4.45 -18.99 8.61
N GLU A 129 -3.45 -18.15 8.32
CA GLU A 129 -2.99 -17.11 9.23
C GLU A 129 -4.09 -16.07 9.53
N ARG A 130 -4.94 -15.75 8.55
CA ARG A 130 -6.10 -14.87 8.79
C ARG A 130 -7.12 -15.54 9.71
N ALA A 131 -7.44 -16.82 9.47
CA ALA A 131 -8.37 -17.56 10.30
C ALA A 131 -7.86 -17.74 11.75
N LYS A 132 -6.55 -17.95 11.96
CA LYS A 132 -5.93 -18.04 13.29
C LYS A 132 -5.95 -16.70 14.05
N ASN A 133 -5.96 -15.57 13.34
CA ASN A 133 -5.90 -14.23 13.91
C ASN A 133 -7.27 -13.54 13.99
N GLU A 134 -8.33 -14.14 13.43
CA GLU A 134 -9.71 -13.75 13.68
C GLU A 134 -10.19 -14.44 14.97
N PRO A 135 -10.61 -13.70 16.01
CA PRO A 135 -11.16 -14.32 17.20
C PRO A 135 -12.47 -15.04 16.83
N GLU A 136 -12.61 -16.29 17.26
CA GLU A 136 -13.84 -17.09 17.16
C GLU A 136 -15.03 -16.26 17.67
N GLY A 137 -15.86 -15.80 16.74
CA GLY A 137 -17.25 -15.46 17.01
C GLY A 137 -18.08 -16.64 16.58
N ASP A 138 -18.72 -17.31 17.54
CA ASP A 138 -19.75 -18.32 17.31
C ASP A 138 -20.73 -17.86 16.21
N ASN A 139 -20.88 -18.64 15.14
CA ASN A 139 -22.17 -19.30 14.87
C ASN A 139 -22.09 -20.20 13.61
N ALA A 140 -22.50 -21.44 13.82
CA ALA A 140 -23.28 -22.14 12.82
C ALA A 140 -24.62 -21.41 12.67
N GLY A 141 -24.97 -21.00 11.45
CA GLY A 141 -26.30 -20.44 11.19
C GLY A 141 -26.35 -19.60 9.93
N GLU A 142 -27.13 -20.07 8.97
CA GLU A 142 -27.64 -19.29 7.85
C GLU A 142 -28.24 -17.96 8.33
N GLY A 143 -28.01 -16.88 7.58
CA GLY A 143 -28.84 -15.68 7.63
C GLY A 143 -28.23 -14.45 8.31
N ALA A 144 -28.19 -13.38 7.53
CA ALA A 144 -28.44 -11.98 7.90
C ALA A 144 -27.93 -11.43 9.25
N GLY A 145 -27.08 -10.39 9.15
CA GLY A 145 -27.29 -9.15 9.90
C GLY A 145 -26.55 -8.97 11.24
N GLU A 146 -25.89 -7.80 11.34
CA GLU A 146 -25.61 -6.98 12.53
C GLU A 146 -24.72 -7.51 13.68
N GLY A 147 -23.49 -6.98 13.72
CA GLY A 147 -23.07 -6.02 14.75
C GLY A 147 -22.79 -6.53 16.18
N GLY A 148 -21.51 -6.55 16.57
CA GLY A 148 -21.09 -6.55 17.98
C GLY A 148 -19.56 -6.51 18.15
N GLU A 149 -19.05 -5.59 18.98
CA GLU A 149 -17.65 -5.15 19.10
C GLU A 149 -16.77 -5.94 20.11
N LYS A 150 -15.67 -6.53 19.62
CA LYS A 150 -14.21 -6.37 19.93
C LYS A 150 -13.69 -6.06 21.36
N PRO A 151 -12.44 -6.52 21.67
CA PRO A 151 -11.31 -5.58 21.83
C PRO A 151 -9.95 -6.14 21.29
N GLN A 152 -9.36 -5.62 20.21
CA GLN A 152 -8.34 -4.54 20.12
C GLN A 152 -6.89 -4.92 20.50
N ARG A 153 -6.09 -5.33 19.50
CA ARG A 153 -4.64 -5.02 19.41
C ARG A 153 -4.28 -4.61 17.98
N GLN A 154 -3.91 -3.33 17.85
CA GLN A 154 -3.25 -2.66 16.72
C GLN A 154 -3.75 -3.02 15.31
N ARG A 155 -4.98 -2.58 14.99
CA ARG A 155 -5.56 -2.74 13.66
C ARG A 155 -4.93 -1.78 12.67
N LYS A 156 -4.43 -2.34 11.56
CA LYS A 156 -4.47 -1.65 10.28
C LYS A 156 -5.94 -1.36 10.00
N GLU A 157 -6.32 -0.09 10.11
CA GLU A 157 -7.68 0.40 9.88
C GLU A 157 -8.14 -0.16 8.53
N THR A 158 -9.09 -1.10 8.57
CA THR A 158 -9.68 -1.60 7.33
C THR A 158 -10.45 -0.44 6.71
N GLU A 159 -10.56 -0.43 5.38
CA GLU A 159 -11.27 0.64 4.68
C GLU A 159 -12.70 0.84 5.22
N ALA A 160 -13.33 -0.23 5.72
CA ALA A 160 -14.60 -0.19 6.43
C ALA A 160 -14.55 0.56 7.79
N GLU A 161 -13.50 0.38 8.61
CA GLU A 161 -13.32 1.17 9.84
C GLU A 161 -13.03 2.64 9.52
N ARG A 162 -12.21 2.91 8.50
CA ARG A 162 -11.94 4.27 8.02
C ARG A 162 -13.22 4.95 7.54
N LEU A 163 -14.03 4.25 6.75
CA LEU A 163 -15.33 4.74 6.27
C LEU A 163 -16.32 4.94 7.42
N ARG A 164 -16.35 4.06 8.43
CA ARG A 164 -17.19 4.25 9.62
C ARG A 164 -16.76 5.45 10.44
N ARG A 165 -15.45 5.67 10.60
CA ARG A 165 -14.92 6.86 11.27
C ARG A 165 -15.24 8.14 10.50
N GLN A 166 -15.04 8.12 9.18
CA GLN A 166 -15.40 9.24 8.31
C GLN A 166 -16.91 9.53 8.34
N LEU A 167 -17.74 8.49 8.42
CA LEU A 167 -19.20 8.64 8.54
C LEU A 167 -19.58 9.20 9.91
N ALA A 168 -18.97 8.74 10.99
CA ALA A 168 -19.19 9.28 12.34
C ALA A 168 -18.74 10.75 12.44
N GLU A 169 -17.58 11.09 11.88
CA GLU A 169 -17.06 12.47 11.82
C GLU A 169 -17.95 13.38 10.96
N ALA A 170 -18.42 12.89 9.81
CA ALA A 170 -19.36 13.61 8.96
C ALA A 170 -20.72 13.82 9.64
N LEU A 171 -21.23 12.83 10.38
CA LEU A 171 -22.47 12.97 11.14
C LEU A 171 -22.34 13.98 12.29
N ALA A 172 -21.22 13.96 13.02
CA ALA A 172 -20.94 14.94 14.07
C ALA A 172 -20.84 16.37 13.50
N GLU A 173 -20.21 16.53 12.33
CA GLU A 173 -20.13 17.83 11.65
C GLU A 173 -21.49 18.30 11.12
N ILE A 174 -22.33 17.38 10.61
CA ILE A 174 -23.71 17.71 10.23
C ILE A 174 -24.52 18.16 11.45
N GLU A 175 -24.36 17.50 12.60
CA GLU A 175 -25.05 17.87 13.84
C GLU A 175 -24.57 19.22 14.39
N ARG A 176 -23.26 19.48 14.34
CA ARG A 176 -22.66 20.79 14.67
C ARG A 176 -23.19 21.89 13.76
N LEU A 177 -23.19 21.67 12.44
CA LEU A 177 -23.71 22.63 11.46
C LEU A 177 -25.22 22.83 11.61
N ARG A 178 -25.99 21.79 11.95
CA ARG A 178 -27.42 21.94 12.28
C ARG A 178 -27.63 22.76 13.55
N GLY A 179 -26.81 22.56 14.57
CA GLY A 179 -26.81 23.39 15.78
C GLY A 179 -26.46 24.84 15.49
N GLU A 180 -25.47 25.11 14.64
CA GLU A 180 -25.13 26.46 14.20
C GLU A 180 -26.24 27.10 13.34
N VAL A 181 -26.87 26.34 12.45
CA VAL A 181 -28.00 26.81 11.65
C VAL A 181 -29.23 27.09 12.51
N GLU A 182 -29.53 26.25 13.50
CA GLU A 182 -30.61 26.51 14.46
C GLU A 182 -30.27 27.67 15.41
N ALA A 183 -29.02 27.83 15.82
CA ALA A 183 -28.57 29.00 16.57
C ALA A 183 -28.68 30.29 15.73
N LEU A 184 -28.31 30.25 14.45
CA LEU A 184 -28.46 31.37 13.52
C LEU A 184 -29.93 31.68 13.21
N LYS A 185 -30.80 30.66 13.13
CA LYS A 185 -32.26 30.84 13.00
C LYS A 185 -32.89 31.37 14.30
N GLY A 186 -32.39 30.96 15.46
CA GLY A 186 -32.82 31.46 16.77
C GLY A 186 -32.36 32.90 17.05
N VAL A 187 -31.22 33.32 16.50
CA VAL A 187 -30.70 34.70 16.57
C VAL A 187 -31.36 35.61 15.51
N GLY A 188 -31.97 35.05 14.47
CA GLY A 188 -32.68 35.79 13.41
C GLY A 188 -34.01 36.45 13.83
N SER A 189 -34.51 36.22 15.05
CA SER A 189 -35.80 36.78 15.49
C SER A 189 -35.72 38.05 16.35
N LYS A 190 -34.51 38.60 16.60
CA LYS A 190 -34.34 39.89 17.28
C LYS A 190 -33.13 40.67 16.76
N ALA A 191 -33.25 41.29 15.59
CA ALA A 191 -32.57 42.56 15.31
C ALA A 191 -33.27 43.26 14.13
N LYS A 192 -33.81 44.44 14.42
CA LYS A 192 -34.46 45.35 13.50
C LYS A 192 -33.41 46.40 13.08
N THR A 193 -33.42 46.78 11.79
CA THR A 193 -32.81 48.02 11.23
C THR A 193 -31.26 47.99 11.16
N GLU A 194 -30.53 48.37 10.10
CA GLU A 194 -30.68 49.36 9.03
C GLU A 194 -29.92 48.94 7.75
N GLU A 195 -30.38 49.43 6.58
CA GLU A 195 -29.57 49.53 5.36
C GLU A 195 -28.26 50.32 5.63
N PRO A 196 -27.20 50.05 4.87
CA PRO A 196 -26.84 51.10 3.93
C PRO A 196 -26.62 50.55 2.51
N LYS A 197 -27.33 51.18 1.57
CA LYS A 197 -26.97 51.21 0.16
C LYS A 197 -25.58 51.81 0.01
N ALA A 198 -24.63 51.03 -0.50
CA ALA A 198 -23.51 51.54 -1.25
C ALA A 198 -23.39 50.74 -2.55
N LYS A 199 -23.82 51.39 -3.64
CA LYS A 199 -23.54 50.98 -5.01
C LYS A 199 -22.03 50.85 -5.20
N ALA A 200 -21.59 49.69 -5.67
CA ALA A 200 -20.46 49.62 -6.58
C ALA A 200 -20.85 48.69 -7.73
N LYS A 201 -21.26 49.33 -8.84
CA LYS A 201 -21.16 48.71 -10.16
C LYS A 201 -19.66 48.47 -10.39
N ALA A 202 -19.27 47.22 -10.61
CA ALA A 202 -17.98 46.88 -11.20
C ALA A 202 -18.24 45.99 -12.41
N ASP A 203 -17.53 46.33 -13.48
CA ASP A 203 -17.79 46.00 -14.87
C ASP A 203 -17.87 44.52 -15.24
N PRO A 204 -18.59 44.20 -16.34
CA PRO A 204 -18.67 42.87 -16.91
C PRO A 204 -17.46 42.63 -17.84
N LYS A 205 -16.31 42.23 -17.30
CA LYS A 205 -15.22 41.53 -18.02
C LYS A 205 -13.97 41.43 -17.15
N ALA A 206 -14.00 40.56 -16.15
CA ALA A 206 -12.79 39.90 -15.69
C ALA A 206 -13.00 38.43 -15.98
N GLU A 207 -12.48 37.95 -17.12
CA GLU A 207 -12.34 36.52 -17.37
C GLU A 207 -11.53 35.95 -16.20
N ALA A 208 -12.21 35.34 -15.23
CA ALA A 208 -11.56 34.56 -14.19
C ALA A 208 -10.84 33.41 -14.91
N LYS A 209 -9.56 33.63 -15.21
CA LYS A 209 -8.73 32.67 -15.93
C LYS A 209 -8.44 31.52 -14.99
N VAL A 210 -9.32 30.52 -15.00
CA VAL A 210 -9.00 29.18 -14.49
C VAL A 210 -7.69 28.76 -15.16
N ASP A 211 -6.68 28.42 -14.37
CA ASP A 211 -5.36 28.09 -14.90
C ASP A 211 -5.42 26.86 -15.84
N ALA A 212 -4.46 26.75 -16.76
CA ALA A 212 -4.47 25.69 -17.77
C ALA A 212 -4.42 24.27 -17.18
N ALA A 213 -3.76 24.09 -16.03
CA ALA A 213 -3.68 22.80 -15.36
C ALA A 213 -5.04 22.42 -14.73
N THR A 214 -5.75 23.38 -14.17
CA THR A 214 -7.09 23.23 -13.60
C THR A 214 -8.10 22.98 -14.72
N LYS A 215 -8.00 23.65 -15.87
CA LYS A 215 -8.81 23.30 -17.06
C LYS A 215 -8.57 21.87 -17.54
N ALA A 216 -7.30 21.44 -17.63
CA ALA A 216 -6.96 20.08 -18.06
C ALA A 216 -7.48 19.01 -17.08
N ARG A 217 -7.39 19.27 -15.76
CA ARG A 217 -7.96 18.39 -14.72
C ARG A 217 -9.48 18.37 -14.78
N ALA A 218 -10.12 19.53 -14.89
CA ALA A 218 -11.57 19.66 -14.98
C ALA A 218 -12.13 18.90 -16.20
N ARG A 219 -11.45 18.94 -17.35
CA ARG A 219 -11.82 18.12 -18.55
C ARG A 219 -11.82 16.63 -18.28
N LYS A 220 -10.82 16.11 -17.57
CA LYS A 220 -10.75 14.68 -17.23
C LYS A 220 -11.89 14.29 -16.29
N VAL A 221 -12.15 15.10 -15.27
CA VAL A 221 -13.23 14.85 -14.30
C VAL A 221 -14.61 15.01 -14.95
N TRP A 222 -14.77 15.97 -15.87
CA TRP A 222 -16.00 16.15 -16.65
C TRP A 222 -16.35 14.94 -17.52
N GLY A 223 -15.33 14.27 -18.08
CA GLY A 223 -15.52 12.99 -18.77
C GLY A 223 -16.12 11.92 -17.87
N LEU A 224 -15.68 11.84 -16.60
CA LEU A 224 -16.24 10.92 -15.62
C LEU A 224 -17.64 11.34 -15.14
N TYR A 225 -17.90 12.64 -15.05
CA TYR A 225 -19.20 13.17 -14.68
C TYR A 225 -20.28 12.86 -15.74
N THR A 226 -19.93 13.01 -17.01
CA THR A 226 -20.86 12.83 -18.14
C THR A 226 -20.93 11.39 -18.64
N LYS A 227 -19.81 10.64 -18.60
CA LYS A 227 -19.68 9.29 -19.17
C LYS A 227 -19.32 8.22 -18.14
N GLY A 228 -19.41 8.51 -16.84
CA GLY A 228 -19.15 7.54 -15.78
C GLY A 228 -20.06 6.31 -15.89
N ALA A 229 -19.51 5.13 -15.60
CA ALA A 229 -20.22 3.86 -15.76
C ALA A 229 -21.22 3.62 -14.63
N THR A 230 -20.99 4.22 -13.47
CA THR A 230 -21.85 4.10 -12.28
C THR A 230 -22.31 5.47 -11.77
N GLU A 231 -23.48 5.51 -11.11
CA GLU A 231 -23.99 6.72 -10.47
C GLU A 231 -23.05 7.23 -9.36
N GLY A 232 -22.36 6.32 -8.66
CA GLY A 232 -21.34 6.67 -7.68
C GLY A 232 -20.15 7.42 -8.29
N GLU A 233 -19.69 7.01 -9.47
CA GLU A 233 -18.62 7.71 -10.20
C GLU A 233 -19.05 9.09 -10.67
N LYS A 234 -20.27 9.23 -11.19
CA LYS A 234 -20.81 10.54 -11.62
C LYS A 234 -20.96 11.48 -10.42
N ALA A 235 -21.48 10.99 -9.29
CA ALA A 235 -21.62 11.77 -8.07
C ALA A 235 -20.25 12.23 -7.52
N ALA A 236 -19.26 11.33 -7.47
CA ALA A 236 -17.90 11.67 -7.05
C ALA A 236 -17.22 12.66 -8.01
N ALA A 237 -17.46 12.53 -9.31
CA ALA A 237 -16.95 13.47 -10.31
C ALA A 237 -17.60 14.85 -10.18
N LYS A 238 -18.91 14.93 -9.91
CA LYS A 238 -19.62 16.18 -9.64
C LYS A 238 -19.03 16.90 -8.43
N ALA A 239 -18.88 16.19 -7.31
CA ALA A 239 -18.30 16.75 -6.08
C ALA A 239 -16.89 17.32 -6.29
N ARG A 240 -16.05 16.62 -7.09
CA ARG A 240 -14.71 17.11 -7.45
C ARG A 240 -14.75 18.36 -8.32
N LEU A 241 -15.71 18.48 -9.24
CA LEU A 241 -15.89 19.67 -10.06
C LEU A 241 -16.41 20.85 -9.23
N ASP A 242 -17.35 20.62 -8.32
CA ASP A 242 -17.84 21.62 -7.36
C ASP A 242 -16.70 22.16 -6.48
N GLU A 243 -15.80 21.29 -6.01
CA GLU A 243 -14.62 21.68 -5.24
C GLU A 243 -13.65 22.54 -6.07
N MET A 244 -13.43 22.19 -7.34
CA MET A 244 -12.59 22.98 -8.25
C MET A 244 -13.20 24.35 -8.57
N ALA A 245 -14.53 24.42 -8.71
CA ALA A 245 -15.27 25.67 -8.90
C ALA A 245 -15.14 26.58 -7.67
N ALA A 246 -15.34 26.03 -6.47
CA ALA A 246 -15.19 26.73 -5.21
C ALA A 246 -13.75 27.26 -5.01
N LYS A 247 -12.73 26.44 -5.30
CA LYS A 247 -11.31 26.86 -5.27
C LYS A 247 -10.99 27.98 -6.26
N SER A 248 -11.74 28.05 -7.36
CA SER A 248 -11.60 29.09 -8.38
C SER A 248 -12.46 30.32 -8.09
N GLY A 249 -13.23 30.34 -6.99
CA GLY A 249 -14.15 31.42 -6.65
C GLY A 249 -15.30 31.59 -7.63
N LEU A 250 -15.66 30.53 -8.38
CA LEU A 250 -16.69 30.56 -9.40
C LEU A 250 -17.87 29.68 -9.01
N PRO A 251 -19.12 30.10 -9.29
CA PRO A 251 -20.26 29.18 -9.25
C PRO A 251 -20.06 28.08 -10.30
N PHE A 252 -20.60 26.88 -10.02
CA PHE A 252 -20.36 25.68 -10.83
C PHE A 252 -20.55 25.90 -12.34
N ASP A 253 -21.67 26.52 -12.74
CA ASP A 253 -21.96 26.77 -14.16
C ASP A 253 -20.95 27.72 -14.81
N ALA A 254 -20.49 28.74 -14.08
CA ALA A 254 -19.47 29.65 -14.57
C ALA A 254 -18.09 28.98 -14.67
N PHE A 255 -17.78 28.05 -13.77
CA PHE A 255 -16.56 27.26 -13.82
C PHE A 255 -16.54 26.28 -15.01
N VAL A 256 -17.65 25.60 -15.26
CA VAL A 256 -17.84 24.71 -16.42
C VAL A 256 -17.67 25.50 -17.72
N ALA A 257 -18.30 26.68 -17.82
CA ALA A 257 -18.12 27.58 -18.96
C ALA A 257 -16.67 28.08 -19.11
N ALA A 258 -16.03 28.51 -18.01
CA ALA A 258 -14.64 28.99 -18.03
C ALA A 258 -13.63 27.90 -18.44
N CYS A 259 -13.95 26.63 -18.18
CA CYS A 259 -13.16 25.46 -18.59
C CYS A 259 -13.45 24.98 -20.01
N GLY A 260 -14.54 25.46 -20.64
CA GLY A 260 -15.01 25.01 -21.95
C GLY A 260 -15.51 23.57 -21.93
N LEU A 261 -16.34 23.23 -20.92
CA LEU A 261 -16.86 21.88 -20.68
C LEU A 261 -18.33 21.70 -21.06
N ALA A 262 -19.07 22.79 -21.22
CA ALA A 262 -20.46 22.82 -21.69
C ALA A 262 -20.53 22.91 -23.22
#